data_AF-A5ANM9-F1
#
_entry.id   AF-A5ANM9-F1
#
_cell.length_a   1.000
_cell.length_b   1.000
_cell.length_c   1.000
_cell.angle_alpha   90.00
_cell.angle_beta   90.00
_cell.angle_gamma   90.00
#
_symmetry.space_group_name_H-M   'P 1'
#
loop_
_entity.id
_entity.type
_entity.pdbx_description
1 polymer ?
#
loop_
_entity_poly.entity_id
_entity_poly.type
_entity_poly.pdbx_seq_one_letter_code
_entity_poly.pdbx_strand_id
1 'polypeptide(L)'
;MEETSEQTRGRETEPTALGRGKKDKSRDVIANMEARLAKVELAMADTREMDLFEQGMEKGLEDLREQIQDLREMVLVSQVQPVSHEEFVSFQGKVLSMLASMESRIEALATRMESRDQEARVMATQEASRVEVPKPHKFSGKRDAKELDNFLWHMERYFEAIALMDEVAKVRTATLYLTDIATLWWR
;
A
#
# COMPACT_ATOMS: atom_id res chain seq x y z
N MET A 1 -69.28 -9.78 132.71
CA MET A 1 -68.59 -9.01 133.76
C MET A 1 -67.88 -7.86 133.06
N GLU A 2 -68.21 -6.65 133.52
CA GLU A 2 -67.49 -5.37 133.51
C GLU A 2 -66.13 -5.31 132.79
N GLU A 3 -65.95 -4.38 131.84
CA GLU A 3 -65.26 -3.06 132.00
C GLU A 3 -63.72 -3.22 131.95
N THR A 4 -62.84 -2.33 131.48
CA THR A 4 -62.81 -0.92 131.08
C THR A 4 -61.45 -0.69 130.37
N SER A 5 -61.38 0.16 129.34
CA SER A 5 -60.61 1.43 129.29
C SER A 5 -59.17 1.38 128.72
N GLU A 6 -58.85 2.49 128.02
CA GLU A 6 -57.55 3.15 127.81
C GLU A 6 -56.57 2.73 126.69
N GLN A 7 -56.77 3.37 125.52
CA GLN A 7 -55.89 4.35 124.88
C GLN A 7 -54.40 4.42 125.26
N THR A 8 -53.51 4.25 124.27
CA THR A 8 -52.41 5.18 123.87
C THR A 8 -51.58 4.54 122.73
N ARG A 9 -51.59 5.11 121.52
CA ARG A 9 -50.66 6.14 121.01
C ARG A 9 -49.26 5.59 120.66
N GLY A 10 -48.95 5.59 119.36
CA GLY A 10 -47.57 5.56 118.83
C GLY A 10 -47.49 4.76 117.52
N ARG A 11 -47.71 5.35 116.35
CA ARG A 11 -46.77 6.16 115.53
C ARG A 11 -46.23 5.31 114.36
N GLU A 12 -46.62 5.79 113.19
CA GLU A 12 -46.30 5.46 111.81
C GLU A 12 -44.85 5.09 111.48
N THR A 13 -44.72 4.26 110.45
CA THR A 13 -43.73 4.43 109.38
C THR A 13 -44.35 4.02 108.03
N GLU A 14 -44.77 5.01 107.24
CA GLU A 14 -44.50 5.04 105.79
C GLU A 14 -42.99 5.39 105.59
N PRO A 15 -42.36 5.29 104.40
CA PRO A 15 -42.95 5.26 103.05
C PRO A 15 -42.29 4.26 102.07
N THR A 16 -42.96 3.89 100.98
CA THR A 16 -42.24 3.62 99.72
C THR A 16 -43.10 4.06 98.54
N ALA A 17 -42.64 5.16 97.96
CA ALA A 17 -43.20 5.84 96.81
C ALA A 17 -43.28 4.90 95.59
N LEU A 18 -44.50 4.64 95.12
CA LEU A 18 -44.74 4.02 93.82
C LEU A 18 -45.13 5.11 92.80
N GLY A 19 -44.15 5.96 92.50
CA GLY A 19 -44.19 6.89 91.37
C GLY A 19 -43.77 6.19 90.07
N ARG A 20 -44.63 5.35 89.50
CA ARG A 20 -44.39 4.71 88.19
C ARG A 20 -45.48 5.14 87.21
N GLY A 21 -45.16 6.11 86.34
CA GLY A 21 -46.10 6.52 85.28
C GLY A 21 -45.56 7.49 84.22
N LYS A 22 -44.36 8.04 84.40
CA LYS A 22 -43.79 9.02 83.46
C LYS A 22 -42.53 8.56 82.69
N LYS A 23 -41.82 7.53 83.16
CA LYS A 23 -40.54 7.08 82.56
C LYS A 23 -40.72 6.18 81.33
N ASP A 24 -41.80 5.41 81.24
CA ASP A 24 -42.09 4.58 80.06
C ASP A 24 -42.55 5.42 78.85
N LYS A 25 -43.26 6.52 79.09
CA LYS A 25 -43.76 7.42 78.03
C LYS A 25 -42.63 8.13 77.28
N SER A 26 -41.59 8.60 77.97
CA SER A 26 -40.47 9.27 77.29
C SER A 26 -39.62 8.30 76.48
N ARG A 27 -39.46 7.05 76.97
CA ARG A 27 -38.77 5.98 76.23
C ARG A 27 -39.51 5.59 74.96
N ASP A 28 -40.84 5.52 75.02
CA ASP A 28 -41.69 5.24 73.87
C ASP A 28 -41.61 6.35 72.79
N VAL A 29 -41.57 7.61 73.22
CA VAL A 29 -41.37 8.75 72.31
C VAL A 29 -39.98 8.72 71.65
N ILE A 30 -38.93 8.34 72.39
CA ILE A 30 -37.57 8.21 71.84
C ILE A 30 -37.51 7.06 70.82
N ALA A 31 -38.07 5.89 71.16
CA ALA A 31 -38.13 4.75 70.23
C ALA A 31 -38.91 5.09 68.95
N ASN A 32 -39.98 5.90 69.06
CA ASN A 32 -40.71 6.40 67.90
C ASN A 32 -39.86 7.31 67.02
N MET A 33 -39.10 8.24 67.62
CA MET A 33 -38.20 9.13 66.89
C MET A 33 -37.06 8.35 66.20
N GLU A 34 -36.48 7.36 66.89
CA GLU A 34 -35.45 6.47 66.33
C GLU A 34 -35.99 5.65 65.14
N ALA A 35 -37.20 5.09 65.26
CA ALA A 35 -37.84 4.38 64.17
C ALA A 35 -38.15 5.29 62.96
N ARG A 36 -38.50 6.56 63.21
CA ARG A 36 -38.69 7.56 62.14
C ARG A 36 -37.37 7.99 61.51
N LEU A 37 -36.31 8.15 62.31
CA LEU A 37 -34.97 8.48 61.83
C LEU A 37 -34.45 7.37 60.92
N ALA A 38 -34.54 6.11 61.35
CA ALA A 38 -34.12 4.95 60.55
C ALA A 38 -34.88 4.85 59.21
N LYS A 39 -36.18 5.19 59.18
CA LYS A 39 -36.97 5.27 57.93
C LYS A 39 -36.50 6.39 57.01
N VAL A 40 -36.17 7.55 57.56
CA VAL A 40 -35.63 8.68 56.79
C VAL A 40 -34.24 8.33 56.25
N GLU A 41 -33.39 7.70 57.06
CA GLU A 41 -32.06 7.23 56.65
C GLU A 41 -32.13 6.20 55.52
N LEU A 42 -33.06 5.24 55.60
CA LEU A 42 -33.30 4.28 54.52
C LEU A 42 -33.79 4.97 53.24
N ALA A 43 -34.79 5.86 53.34
CA ALA A 43 -35.30 6.59 52.18
C ALA A 43 -34.25 7.50 51.53
N MET A 44 -33.35 8.08 52.34
CA MET A 44 -32.19 8.85 51.87
C MET A 44 -31.12 7.97 51.21
N ALA A 45 -30.93 6.73 51.68
CA ALA A 45 -30.03 5.77 51.05
C ALA A 45 -30.58 5.33 49.68
N ASP A 46 -31.87 5.00 49.61
CA ASP A 46 -32.55 4.60 48.36
C ASP A 46 -32.51 5.72 47.31
N THR A 47 -32.71 6.98 47.72
CA THR A 47 -32.59 8.14 46.80
C THR A 47 -31.15 8.33 46.32
N ARG A 48 -30.15 8.18 47.19
CA ARG A 48 -28.73 8.25 46.78
C ARG A 48 -28.33 7.15 45.82
N GLU A 49 -28.84 5.92 45.99
CA GLU A 49 -28.61 4.83 45.05
C GLU A 49 -29.26 5.13 43.69
N MET A 50 -30.45 5.72 43.69
CA MET A 50 -31.13 6.16 42.47
C MET A 50 -30.33 7.25 41.74
N ASP A 51 -29.81 8.25 42.46
CA ASP A 51 -28.98 9.32 41.90
C ASP A 51 -27.68 8.78 41.28
N LEU A 52 -27.02 7.81 41.94
CA LEU A 52 -25.82 7.18 41.40
C LEU A 52 -26.11 6.36 40.13
N PHE A 53 -27.26 5.69 40.08
CA PHE A 53 -27.70 4.96 38.91
C PHE A 53 -28.01 5.89 37.73
N GLU A 54 -28.71 6.99 37.99
CA GLU A 54 -29.00 8.02 36.98
C GLU A 54 -27.72 8.65 36.42
N GLN A 55 -26.78 9.02 37.30
CA GLN A 55 -25.48 9.56 36.88
C GLN A 55 -24.65 8.55 36.07
N GLY A 56 -24.71 7.27 36.44
CA GLY A 56 -24.05 6.19 35.70
C GLY A 56 -24.63 6.02 34.29
N MET A 57 -25.96 6.11 34.16
CA MET A 57 -26.63 6.07 32.86
C MET A 57 -26.31 7.31 32.01
N GLU A 58 -26.35 8.50 32.60
CA GLU A 58 -26.06 9.75 31.89
C GLU A 58 -24.64 9.74 31.32
N LYS A 59 -23.66 9.34 32.14
CA LYS A 59 -22.28 9.18 31.69
C LYS A 59 -22.14 8.13 30.58
N GLY A 60 -22.79 6.97 30.73
CA GLY A 60 -22.74 5.92 29.70
C GLY A 60 -23.33 6.36 28.35
N LEU A 61 -24.35 7.23 28.38
CA LEU A 61 -24.93 7.81 27.17
C LEU A 61 -24.02 8.88 26.56
N GLU A 62 -23.35 9.68 27.38
CA GLU A 62 -22.34 10.66 26.94
C GLU A 62 -21.16 9.97 26.24
N ASP A 63 -20.60 8.93 26.86
CA ASP A 63 -19.49 8.14 26.32
C ASP A 63 -19.88 7.49 24.98
N LEU A 64 -21.11 6.97 24.87
CA LEU A 64 -21.62 6.38 23.63
C LEU A 64 -21.78 7.44 22.52
N ARG A 65 -22.24 8.64 22.88
CA ARG A 65 -22.38 9.76 21.94
C ARG A 65 -21.03 10.16 21.38
N GLU A 66 -20.01 10.27 22.23
CA GLU A 66 -18.64 10.60 21.84
C GLU A 66 -18.08 9.54 20.88
N GLN A 67 -18.23 8.24 21.21
CA GLN A 67 -17.80 7.15 20.33
C GLN A 67 -18.46 7.18 18.93
N ILE A 68 -19.77 7.50 18.87
CA ILE A 68 -20.48 7.63 17.60
C ILE A 68 -19.93 8.83 16.80
N GLN A 69 -19.61 9.93 17.48
CA GLN A 69 -19.05 11.12 16.85
C GLN A 69 -17.63 10.86 16.32
N ASP A 70 -16.77 10.24 17.13
CA ASP A 70 -15.42 9.83 16.74
C ASP A 70 -15.44 8.89 15.54
N LEU A 71 -16.35 7.91 15.53
CA LEU A 71 -16.50 7.00 14.40
C LEU A 71 -16.95 7.75 13.13
N ARG A 72 -17.87 8.70 13.25
CA ARG A 72 -18.30 9.54 12.12
C ARG A 72 -17.14 10.37 11.59
N GLU A 73 -16.34 10.97 12.46
CA GLU A 73 -15.18 11.77 12.07
C GLU A 73 -14.10 10.90 11.43
N MET A 74 -13.80 9.73 12.01
CA MET A 74 -12.88 8.74 11.43
C MET A 74 -13.32 8.30 10.02
N VAL A 75 -14.62 8.06 9.82
CA VAL A 75 -15.19 7.72 8.51
C VAL A 75 -15.11 8.89 7.52
N LEU A 76 -15.31 10.13 7.98
CA LEU A 76 -15.18 11.33 7.14
C LEU A 76 -13.73 11.61 6.74
N VAL A 77 -12.78 11.44 7.67
CA VAL A 77 -11.34 11.61 7.43
C VAL A 77 -10.81 10.51 6.51
N SER A 78 -11.34 9.28 6.62
CA SER A 78 -10.99 8.16 5.74
C SER A 78 -11.71 8.21 4.39
N GLN A 79 -12.72 9.08 4.24
CA GLN A 79 -13.36 9.29 2.96
C GLN A 79 -12.42 10.08 2.06
N VAL A 80 -11.57 9.36 1.32
CA VAL A 80 -10.85 9.87 0.16
C VAL A 80 -11.84 10.71 -0.64
N GLN A 81 -11.54 12.00 -0.81
CA GLN A 81 -12.41 12.93 -1.51
C GLN A 81 -12.78 12.30 -2.87
N PRO A 82 -14.07 12.02 -3.14
CA PRO A 82 -14.45 11.47 -4.42
C PRO A 82 -14.10 12.50 -5.49
N VAL A 83 -13.22 12.11 -6.41
CA VAL A 83 -12.90 12.89 -7.61
C VAL A 83 -14.22 13.24 -8.29
N SER A 84 -14.39 14.51 -8.67
CA SER A 84 -15.63 14.93 -9.32
C SER A 84 -15.84 14.13 -10.62
N HIS A 85 -17.10 13.92 -10.99
CA HIS A 85 -17.41 13.24 -12.26
C HIS A 85 -16.73 13.91 -13.45
N GLU A 86 -16.57 15.24 -13.43
CA GLU A 86 -15.88 16.01 -14.46
C GLU A 86 -14.38 15.70 -14.53
N GLU A 87 -13.70 15.63 -13.38
CA GLU A 87 -12.28 15.24 -13.32
C GLU A 87 -12.06 13.79 -13.77
N PHE A 88 -12.99 12.89 -13.43
CA PHE A 88 -12.94 11.50 -13.87
C PHE A 88 -13.09 11.39 -15.39
N VAL A 89 -14.07 12.08 -15.98
CA VAL A 89 -14.27 12.13 -17.44
C VAL A 89 -13.09 12.79 -18.14
N SER A 90 -12.52 13.86 -17.56
CA SER A 90 -11.31 14.52 -18.07
C SER A 90 -10.12 13.56 -18.09
N PHE A 91 -9.94 12.77 -17.02
CA PHE A 91 -8.89 11.76 -16.95
C PHE A 91 -9.10 10.67 -18.01
N GLN A 92 -10.32 10.14 -18.15
CA GLN A 92 -10.63 9.17 -19.22
C GLN A 92 -10.29 9.72 -20.61
N GLY A 93 -10.65 10.97 -20.89
CA GLY A 93 -10.33 11.64 -22.15
C GLY A 93 -8.82 11.75 -22.40
N LYS A 94 -8.03 12.07 -21.36
CA LYS A 94 -6.55 12.12 -21.45
C LYS A 94 -5.94 10.75 -21.71
N VAL A 95 -6.47 9.70 -21.09
CA VAL A 95 -6.01 8.32 -21.33
C VAL A 95 -6.31 7.90 -22.77
N LEU A 96 -7.52 8.17 -23.26
CA LEU A 96 -7.91 7.85 -24.63
C LEU A 96 -7.08 8.62 -25.67
N SER A 97 -6.79 9.91 -25.43
CA SER A 97 -5.95 10.68 -26.35
C SER A 97 -4.50 10.21 -26.37
N MET A 98 -3.96 9.79 -25.23
CA MET A 98 -2.63 9.18 -25.14
C MET A 98 -2.57 7.85 -25.90
N LEU A 99 -3.60 7.00 -25.77
CA LEU A 99 -3.70 5.75 -26.52
C LEU A 99 -3.74 5.99 -28.04
N ALA A 100 -4.61 6.91 -28.49
CA ALA A 100 -4.68 7.27 -29.91
C ALA A 100 -3.35 7.84 -30.44
N SER A 101 -2.64 8.63 -29.62
CA SER A 101 -1.31 9.14 -29.96
C SER A 101 -0.26 8.02 -30.08
N MET A 102 -0.30 7.05 -29.17
CA MET A 102 0.59 5.88 -29.22
C MET A 102 0.32 5.01 -30.44
N GLU A 103 -0.95 4.73 -30.74
CA GLU A 103 -1.36 3.99 -31.94
C GLU A 103 -0.84 4.69 -33.22
N SER A 104 -1.04 6.00 -33.34
CA SER A 104 -0.54 6.77 -34.49
C SER A 104 0.99 6.70 -34.63
N ARG A 105 1.73 6.74 -33.52
CA ARG A 105 3.21 6.63 -33.55
C ARG A 105 3.66 5.23 -33.97
N ILE A 106 2.96 4.19 -33.54
CA ILE A 106 3.25 2.80 -33.94
C ILE A 106 3.00 2.63 -35.43
N GLU A 107 1.87 3.13 -35.94
CA GLU A 107 1.54 3.08 -37.37
C GLU A 107 2.59 3.82 -38.23
N ALA A 108 3.04 5.00 -37.78
CA ALA A 108 4.10 5.76 -38.45
C ALA A 108 5.45 5.01 -38.44
N LEU A 109 5.75 4.25 -37.39
CA LEU A 109 6.94 3.41 -37.34
C LEU A 109 6.80 2.19 -38.26
N ALA A 110 5.64 1.54 -38.30
CA ALA A 110 5.36 0.40 -39.16
C ALA A 110 5.50 0.76 -40.64
N THR A 111 4.86 1.86 -41.08
CA THR A 111 4.96 2.36 -42.47
C THR A 111 6.40 2.73 -42.86
N ARG A 112 7.17 3.33 -41.95
CA ARG A 112 8.60 3.63 -42.17
C ARG A 112 9.47 2.37 -42.26
N MET A 113 9.13 1.31 -41.52
CA MET A 113 9.84 0.03 -41.62
C MET A 113 9.57 -0.62 -42.97
N GLU A 114 8.32 -0.64 -43.43
CA GLU A 114 7.96 -1.15 -44.76
C GLU A 114 8.61 -0.34 -45.88
N SER A 115 8.70 0.98 -45.76
CA SER A 115 9.36 1.81 -46.77
C SER A 115 10.86 1.51 -46.87
N ARG A 116 11.53 1.28 -45.73
CA ARG A 116 12.95 0.89 -45.70
C ARG A 116 13.21 -0.47 -46.30
N ASP A 117 12.33 -1.44 -46.05
CA ASP A 117 12.43 -2.77 -46.68
C ASP A 117 12.20 -2.68 -48.18
N GLN A 118 11.25 -1.85 -48.62
CA GLN A 118 11.03 -1.62 -50.04
C GLN A 118 12.21 -0.90 -50.70
N GLU A 119 12.80 0.11 -50.05
CA GLU A 119 14.04 0.76 -50.48
C GLU A 119 15.19 -0.24 -50.55
N ALA A 120 15.37 -1.09 -49.53
CA ALA A 120 16.40 -2.13 -49.52
C ALA A 120 16.21 -3.13 -50.66
N ARG A 121 14.97 -3.52 -50.97
CA ARG A 121 14.64 -4.39 -52.11
C ARG A 121 14.94 -3.70 -53.45
N VAL A 122 14.59 -2.43 -53.59
CA VAL A 122 14.89 -1.63 -54.81
C VAL A 122 16.39 -1.48 -55.00
N MET A 123 17.13 -1.20 -53.93
CA MET A 123 18.60 -1.11 -53.94
C MET A 123 19.24 -2.46 -54.27
N ALA A 124 18.73 -3.59 -53.73
CA ALA A 124 19.20 -4.92 -54.08
C ALA A 124 18.95 -5.26 -55.57
N THR A 125 17.82 -4.83 -56.14
CA THR A 125 17.57 -4.98 -57.59
C THR A 125 18.45 -4.09 -58.45
N GLN A 126 18.90 -2.93 -57.95
CA GLN A 126 19.86 -2.06 -58.66
C GLN A 126 21.31 -2.58 -58.53
N GLU A 127 21.67 -3.22 -57.42
CA GLU A 127 22.96 -3.90 -57.22
C GLU A 127 23.14 -5.14 -58.11
N ALA A 128 22.06 -5.76 -58.59
CA ALA A 128 22.13 -6.83 -59.58
C ALA A 128 22.65 -6.36 -60.96
N SER A 129 22.77 -5.05 -61.18
CA SER A 129 23.44 -4.46 -62.35
C SER A 129 24.95 -4.26 -62.16
N ARG A 130 25.55 -4.74 -61.05
CA ARG A 130 27.00 -4.66 -60.84
C ARG A 130 27.73 -5.54 -61.85
N VAL A 131 28.54 -4.89 -62.69
CA VAL A 131 29.52 -5.48 -63.59
C VAL A 131 30.21 -6.67 -62.92
N GLU A 132 30.16 -7.84 -63.56
CA GLU A 132 30.88 -9.02 -63.06
C GLU A 132 32.36 -8.67 -62.90
N VAL A 133 32.85 -8.70 -61.66
CA VAL A 133 34.25 -8.39 -61.37
C VAL A 133 35.13 -9.49 -61.95
N PRO A 134 36.07 -9.18 -62.87
CA PRO A 134 36.96 -10.17 -63.43
C PRO A 134 37.81 -10.83 -62.34
N LYS A 135 37.90 -12.16 -62.38
CA LYS A 135 38.69 -12.93 -61.40
C LYS A 135 40.20 -12.71 -61.62
N PRO A 136 41.01 -12.60 -60.55
CA PRO A 136 42.46 -12.50 -60.65
C PRO A 136 43.11 -13.72 -61.32
N HIS A 137 44.26 -13.50 -61.95
CA HIS A 137 45.10 -14.58 -62.44
C HIS A 137 45.74 -15.35 -61.29
N LYS A 138 45.93 -16.66 -61.49
CA LYS A 138 46.58 -17.53 -60.51
C LYS A 138 48.09 -17.33 -60.50
N PHE A 139 48.71 -17.44 -59.33
CA PHE A 139 50.15 -17.32 -59.15
C PHE A 139 50.79 -18.68 -58.86
N SER A 140 51.70 -19.10 -59.74
CA SER A 140 52.35 -20.42 -59.69
C SER A 140 53.58 -20.51 -58.78
N GLY A 141 54.05 -19.37 -58.24
CA GLY A 141 55.28 -19.34 -57.43
C GLY A 141 56.56 -19.17 -58.24
N LYS A 142 56.48 -18.68 -59.48
CA LYS A 142 57.65 -18.30 -60.27
C LYS A 142 58.45 -17.21 -59.55
N ARG A 143 59.78 -17.33 -59.59
CA ARG A 143 60.72 -16.36 -59.00
C ARG A 143 60.91 -15.15 -59.91
N ASP A 144 59.80 -14.51 -60.26
CA ASP A 144 59.74 -13.27 -61.03
C ASP A 144 59.06 -12.21 -60.15
N ALA A 145 59.81 -11.16 -59.79
CA ALA A 145 59.31 -10.08 -58.95
C ALA A 145 58.11 -9.36 -59.59
N LYS A 146 58.13 -9.19 -60.92
CA LYS A 146 57.05 -8.52 -61.65
C LYS A 146 55.76 -9.35 -61.63
N GLU A 147 55.86 -10.67 -61.74
CA GLU A 147 54.70 -11.56 -61.67
C GLU A 147 54.07 -11.55 -60.27
N LEU A 148 54.91 -11.53 -59.23
CA LEU A 148 54.46 -11.41 -57.84
C LEU A 148 53.76 -10.06 -57.58
N ASP A 149 54.38 -8.95 -58.00
CA ASP A 149 53.81 -7.61 -57.85
C ASP A 149 52.48 -7.48 -58.58
N ASN A 150 52.40 -8.01 -59.81
CA ASN A 150 51.16 -8.05 -60.57
C ASN A 150 50.09 -8.85 -59.84
N PHE A 151 50.42 -10.03 -59.30
CA PHE A 151 49.46 -10.84 -58.55
C PHE A 151 48.89 -10.09 -57.35
N LEU A 152 49.74 -9.50 -56.51
CA LEU A 152 49.32 -8.73 -55.33
C LEU A 152 48.44 -7.54 -55.73
N TRP A 153 48.83 -6.82 -56.78
CA TRP A 153 48.05 -5.69 -57.29
C TRP A 153 46.66 -6.12 -57.76
N HIS A 154 46.55 -7.20 -58.55
CA HIS A 154 45.26 -7.70 -59.02
C HIS A 154 44.39 -8.24 -57.88
N MET A 155 44.98 -8.88 -56.87
CA MET A 155 44.26 -9.34 -55.68
C MET A 155 43.67 -8.16 -54.89
N GLU A 156 44.45 -7.09 -54.68
CA GLU A 156 43.97 -5.92 -53.95
C GLU A 156 42.84 -5.20 -54.70
N ARG A 157 42.97 -5.04 -56.03
CA ARG A 157 41.88 -4.50 -56.86
C ARG A 157 40.63 -5.38 -56.82
N TYR A 158 40.81 -6.69 -56.83
CA TYR A 158 39.69 -7.62 -56.74
C TYR A 158 38.96 -7.51 -55.40
N PHE A 159 39.69 -7.45 -54.28
CA PHE A 159 39.10 -7.26 -52.96
C PHE A 159 38.32 -5.95 -52.84
N GLU A 160 38.87 -4.84 -53.35
CA GLU A 160 38.13 -3.58 -53.39
C GLU A 160 36.86 -3.68 -54.24
N ALA A 161 36.92 -4.34 -55.40
CA ALA A 161 35.78 -4.48 -56.29
C ALA A 161 34.65 -5.35 -55.72
N ILE A 162 34.97 -6.35 -54.89
CA ILE A 162 33.98 -7.16 -54.16
C ILE A 162 33.69 -6.65 -52.74
N ALA A 163 34.22 -5.48 -52.37
CA ALA A 163 34.12 -4.90 -51.03
C ALA A 163 34.56 -5.86 -49.89
N LEU A 164 35.56 -6.70 -50.13
CA LEU A 164 36.10 -7.61 -49.11
C LEU A 164 37.13 -6.87 -48.24
N MET A 165 36.70 -6.48 -47.03
CA MET A 165 37.51 -5.69 -46.10
C MET A 165 38.15 -6.52 -44.97
N ASP A 166 37.66 -7.74 -44.71
CA ASP A 166 38.18 -8.59 -43.65
C ASP A 166 39.53 -9.20 -44.05
N GLU A 167 40.59 -8.87 -43.32
CA GLU A 167 41.96 -9.30 -43.64
C GLU A 167 42.13 -10.84 -43.57
N VAL A 168 41.43 -11.51 -42.64
CA VAL A 168 41.47 -12.99 -42.55
C VAL A 168 40.82 -13.61 -43.79
N ALA A 169 39.69 -13.08 -44.24
CA ALA A 169 39.02 -13.51 -45.46
C ALA A 169 39.81 -13.16 -46.73
N LYS A 170 40.49 -12.00 -46.78
CA LYS A 170 41.41 -11.64 -47.87
C LYS A 170 42.53 -12.67 -48.00
N VAL A 171 43.21 -12.98 -46.89
CA VAL A 171 44.28 -14.00 -46.89
C VAL A 171 43.72 -15.34 -47.35
N ARG A 172 42.62 -15.82 -46.77
CA ARG A 172 41.98 -17.09 -47.20
C ARG A 172 41.63 -17.08 -48.69
N THR A 173 41.10 -15.98 -49.21
CA THR A 173 40.71 -15.87 -50.61
C THR A 173 41.93 -15.82 -51.53
N ALA A 174 42.98 -15.07 -51.19
CA ALA A 174 44.23 -15.02 -51.95
C ALA A 174 44.87 -16.40 -52.11
N THR A 175 44.75 -17.24 -51.09
CA THR A 175 45.31 -18.60 -51.12
C THR A 175 44.64 -19.52 -52.14
N LEU A 176 43.37 -19.24 -52.49
CA LEU A 176 42.65 -19.96 -53.55
C LEU A 176 43.23 -19.69 -54.94
N TYR A 177 44.01 -18.61 -55.10
CA TYR A 177 44.64 -18.21 -56.35
C TYR A 177 46.12 -18.59 -56.41
N LEU A 178 46.67 -19.28 -55.41
CA LEU A 178 48.00 -19.88 -55.48
C LEU A 178 47.95 -21.24 -56.18
N THR A 179 48.92 -21.53 -57.04
CA THR A 179 49.10 -22.84 -57.69
C THR A 179 50.54 -23.34 -57.59
N ASP A 180 50.73 -24.61 -57.95
CA ASP A 180 52.04 -25.23 -58.15
C ASP A 180 52.99 -25.05 -56.95
N ILE A 181 54.12 -24.37 -57.18
CA ILE A 181 55.15 -24.15 -56.18
C ILE A 181 54.58 -23.27 -55.07
N ALA A 182 53.83 -22.21 -55.38
CA ALA A 182 53.29 -21.30 -54.38
C ALA A 182 52.36 -22.01 -53.38
N THR A 183 51.52 -22.95 -53.83
CA THR A 183 50.64 -23.72 -52.94
C THR A 183 51.43 -24.59 -51.97
N LEU A 184 52.60 -25.10 -52.38
CA LEU A 184 53.45 -25.93 -51.52
C LEU A 184 54.14 -25.11 -50.43
N TRP A 185 54.54 -23.87 -50.71
CA TRP A 185 55.16 -22.97 -49.72
C TRP A 185 54.16 -22.40 -48.71
N TRP A 186 52.87 -22.34 -49.05
CA TRP A 186 51.84 -21.73 -48.23
C TRP A 186 51.29 -22.64 -47.12
N ARG A 187 51.51 -23.96 -47.21
CA ARG A 187 51.07 -24.93 -46.19
C ARG A 187 51.78 -24.70 -44.86
#